data_AF-A0A4Q8D1A8-F1
#
_entry.id   AF-A0A4Q8D1A8-F1
#
_cell.length_a   1.000
_cell.length_b   1.000
_cell.length_c   1.000
_cell.angle_alpha   90.00
_cell.angle_beta   90.00
_cell.angle_gamma   90.00
#
_symmetry.space_group_name_H-M   'P 1'
#
loop_
_entity.id
_entity.type
_entity.pdbx_description
1 polymer ?
#
loop_
_entity_poly.entity_id
_entity_poly.type
_entity_poly.pdbx_seq_one_letter_code
_entity_poly.pdbx_strand_id
1 'polypeptide(L)'
;MDQTAGRVPIRLAGAGLIAVGLIVAVLGGLLLLSAANAHNAQRFLSDWAKTGREPAPEAFAAAESAAIQAIRLYPGATGEGWDRLGRVYDWAHWRQPIADQALPSTPIRPARILAAPVGAAGADDPRTTRLRALYAHQRAVELRPLWPYGMARLAFARLRAGGTGEQLDSLIREAFRLGPWRPSVNRRLTEVGLLGWRWLEPETRDVVLENARRTVRFSKSDERWVLNLAEATGKRLLIETLVLP
;
A
#
# COMPACT_ATOMS: atom_id res chain seq x y z
N MET A 1 -37.85 -35.91 41.10
CA MET A 1 -37.27 -35.30 39.88
C MET A 1 -37.79 -33.87 39.81
N ASP A 2 -37.09 -32.94 40.44
CA ASP A 2 -37.48 -31.52 40.49
C ASP A 2 -36.98 -30.79 39.24
N GLN A 3 -37.92 -30.32 38.42
CA GLN A 3 -37.67 -29.38 37.32
C GLN A 3 -38.06 -27.97 37.78
N THR A 4 -37.17 -27.29 38.50
CA THR A 4 -37.24 -25.83 38.70
C THR A 4 -36.59 -25.14 37.52
N ALA A 5 -37.28 -25.12 36.38
CA ALA A 5 -36.86 -24.35 35.21
C ALA A 5 -36.95 -22.85 35.55
N GLY A 6 -35.79 -22.23 35.83
CA GLY A 6 -35.66 -20.82 36.17
C GLY A 6 -36.14 -19.90 35.04
N ARG A 7 -37.27 -19.23 35.27
CA ARG A 7 -37.76 -18.17 34.36
C ARG A 7 -36.87 -16.94 34.54
N VAL A 8 -36.12 -16.59 33.49
CA VAL A 8 -35.43 -15.28 33.44
C VAL A 8 -36.51 -14.19 33.46
N PRO A 9 -36.44 -13.21 34.40
CA PRO A 9 -37.46 -12.17 34.48
C PRO A 9 -37.44 -11.31 33.21
N ILE A 10 -38.61 -11.10 32.60
CA ILE A 10 -38.83 -10.40 31.33
C ILE A 10 -38.10 -9.04 31.25
N ARG A 11 -37.97 -8.34 32.38
CA ARG A 11 -37.25 -7.05 32.46
C ARG A 11 -35.75 -7.17 32.14
N LEU A 12 -35.10 -8.25 32.57
CA LEU A 12 -33.69 -8.51 32.24
C LEU A 12 -33.51 -8.80 30.75
N ALA A 13 -34.46 -9.51 30.15
CA ALA A 13 -34.44 -9.75 28.70
C ALA A 13 -34.59 -8.44 27.89
N GLY A 14 -35.51 -7.55 28.29
CA GLY A 14 -35.70 -6.26 27.64
C GLY A 14 -34.47 -5.34 27.73
N ALA A 15 -33.84 -5.24 28.90
CA ALA A 15 -32.61 -4.47 29.07
C ALA A 15 -31.45 -5.03 28.22
N GLY A 16 -31.33 -6.35 28.13
CA GLY A 16 -30.35 -7.01 27.27
C GLY A 16 -30.51 -6.67 25.79
N LEU A 17 -31.74 -6.70 25.28
CA LEU A 17 -32.03 -6.35 23.88
C LEU A 17 -31.68 -4.89 23.56
N ILE A 18 -31.98 -3.96 24.47
CA ILE A 18 -31.63 -2.55 24.30
C ILE A 18 -30.11 -2.37 24.26
N ALA A 19 -29.38 -3.01 25.18
CA ALA A 19 -27.92 -2.93 25.21
C ALA A 19 -27.28 -3.48 23.92
N VAL A 20 -27.75 -4.63 23.44
CA VAL A 20 -27.29 -5.21 22.16
C VAL A 20 -27.62 -4.27 20.99
N GLY A 21 -28.83 -3.72 20.96
CA GLY A 21 -29.24 -2.75 19.93
C GLY A 21 -28.34 -1.51 19.89
N LEU A 22 -27.97 -0.97 21.05
CA LEU A 22 -27.04 0.16 21.16
C LEU A 22 -25.64 -0.20 20.67
N ILE A 23 -25.11 -1.36 21.05
CA ILE A 23 -23.79 -1.83 20.58
C ILE A 23 -23.79 -1.96 19.05
N VAL A 24 -24.82 -2.58 18.47
CA VAL A 24 -24.96 -2.73 17.02
C VAL A 24 -25.05 -1.37 16.33
N ALA A 25 -25.84 -0.44 16.88
CA ALA A 25 -25.96 0.91 16.34
C ALA A 25 -24.62 1.67 16.35
N VAL A 26 -23.87 1.58 17.45
CA VAL A 26 -22.54 2.20 17.56
C VAL A 26 -21.56 1.59 16.57
N LEU A 27 -21.48 0.26 16.48
CA LEU A 27 -20.60 -0.42 15.53
C LEU A 27 -20.97 -0.10 14.07
N GLY A 28 -22.27 -0.05 13.76
CA GLY A 28 -22.76 0.35 12.45
C GLY A 28 -22.38 1.80 12.09
N GLY A 29 -22.52 2.72 13.05
CA GLY A 29 -22.11 4.11 12.88
C GLY A 29 -20.60 4.26 12.64
N LEU A 30 -19.78 3.54 13.41
CA LEU A 30 -18.31 3.52 13.24
C LEU A 30 -17.90 2.97 11.86
N LEU A 31 -18.51 1.88 11.42
CA LEU A 31 -18.26 1.29 10.10
C LEU A 31 -18.67 2.25 8.97
N LEU A 32 -19.82 2.92 9.08
CA LEU A 32 -20.27 3.89 8.09
C LEU A 32 -19.30 5.07 7.98
N LEU A 33 -18.88 5.64 9.12
CA LEU A 33 -17.92 6.75 9.13
C LEU A 33 -16.54 6.31 8.62
N SER A 34 -16.09 5.09 8.96
CA SER A 34 -14.86 4.51 8.41
C SER A 34 -14.93 4.40 6.89
N ALA A 35 -16.03 3.87 6.35
CA ALA A 35 -16.24 3.71 4.92
C ALA A 35 -16.31 5.05 4.17
N ALA A 36 -16.98 6.06 4.75
CA ALA A 36 -17.03 7.41 4.18
C ALA A 36 -15.64 8.04 4.07
N ASN A 37 -14.82 7.93 5.13
CA ASN A 37 -13.44 8.41 5.14
C ASN A 37 -12.55 7.64 4.15
N ALA A 38 -12.72 6.31 4.06
CA ALA A 38 -12.01 5.47 3.10
C ALA A 38 -12.34 5.88 1.64
N HIS A 39 -13.62 6.15 1.36
CA HIS A 39 -14.06 6.64 0.06
C HIS A 39 -13.46 8.01 -0.27
N ASN A 40 -13.43 8.95 0.69
CA ASN A 40 -12.82 10.26 0.49
C ASN A 40 -11.33 10.15 0.13
N ALA A 41 -10.55 9.38 0.89
CA ALA A 41 -9.15 9.14 0.57
C ALA A 41 -8.97 8.47 -0.81
N GLN A 42 -9.87 7.54 -1.19
CA GLN A 42 -9.83 6.90 -2.50
C GLN A 42 -10.14 7.88 -3.65
N ARG A 43 -11.00 8.88 -3.45
CA ARG A 43 -11.27 9.91 -4.46
C ARG A 43 -10.03 10.72 -4.79
N PHE A 44 -9.28 11.17 -3.77
CA PHE A 44 -7.99 11.84 -3.96
C PHE A 44 -7.01 10.97 -4.77
N LEU A 45 -6.80 9.72 -4.35
CA LEU A 45 -5.92 8.79 -5.06
C LEU A 45 -6.32 8.59 -6.52
N SER A 46 -7.62 8.54 -6.80
CA SER A 46 -8.14 8.33 -8.15
C SER A 46 -7.98 9.58 -9.01
N ASP A 47 -8.16 10.77 -8.43
CA ASP A 47 -7.93 12.06 -9.11
C ASP A 47 -6.45 12.26 -9.46
N TRP A 48 -5.54 11.98 -8.53
CA TRP A 48 -4.10 12.07 -8.79
C TRP A 48 -3.64 11.05 -9.82
N ALA A 49 -4.17 9.81 -9.77
CA ALA A 49 -3.89 8.80 -10.78
C ALA A 49 -4.37 9.23 -12.18
N LYS A 50 -5.53 9.89 -12.27
CA LYS A 50 -6.08 10.37 -13.54
C LYS A 50 -5.32 11.57 -14.10
N THR A 51 -4.93 12.52 -13.25
CA THR A 51 -4.26 13.77 -13.66
C THR A 51 -2.75 13.60 -13.81
N GLY A 52 -2.16 12.62 -13.13
CA GLY A 52 -0.71 12.40 -13.08
C GLY A 52 0.05 13.54 -12.40
N ARG A 53 -0.64 14.41 -11.65
CA ARG A 53 -0.06 15.56 -10.95
C ARG A 53 0.24 15.19 -9.50
N GLU A 54 1.33 15.75 -8.99
CA GLU A 54 1.65 15.66 -7.56
C GLU A 54 0.59 16.45 -6.76
N PRO A 55 0.12 15.93 -5.62
CA PRO A 55 -0.88 16.64 -4.82
C PRO A 55 -0.33 17.94 -4.24
N ALA A 56 -1.18 18.97 -4.18
CA ALA A 56 -0.91 20.13 -3.35
C ALA A 56 -0.80 19.72 -1.86
N PRO A 57 0.01 20.39 -1.03
CA PRO A 57 0.20 20.04 0.37
C PRO A 57 -1.11 19.92 1.18
N GLU A 58 -2.09 20.80 0.94
CA GLU A 58 -3.39 20.72 1.64
C GLU A 58 -4.22 19.51 1.19
N ALA A 59 -4.21 19.21 -0.12
CA ALA A 59 -4.92 18.06 -0.67
C ALA A 59 -4.31 16.73 -0.16
N PHE A 60 -2.99 16.67 -0.06
CA PHE A 60 -2.28 15.56 0.58
C PHE A 60 -2.70 15.42 2.05
N ALA A 61 -2.67 16.49 2.84
CA ALA A 61 -3.03 16.48 4.26
C ALA A 61 -4.49 16.03 4.47
N ALA A 62 -5.40 16.48 3.61
CA ALA A 62 -6.80 16.06 3.64
C ALA A 62 -6.96 14.55 3.35
N ALA A 63 -6.24 14.04 2.34
CA ALA A 63 -6.25 12.61 2.02
C ALA A 63 -5.63 11.75 3.13
N GLU A 64 -4.53 12.22 3.75
CA GLU A 64 -3.89 11.56 4.89
C GLU A 64 -4.86 11.50 6.08
N SER A 65 -5.47 12.63 6.43
CA SER A 65 -6.44 12.70 7.52
C SER A 65 -7.61 11.74 7.29
N ALA A 66 -8.19 11.74 6.09
CA ALA A 66 -9.26 10.81 5.72
C ALA A 66 -8.82 9.35 5.83
N ALA A 67 -7.62 9.00 5.34
CA ALA A 67 -7.11 7.63 5.44
C ALA A 67 -6.87 7.20 6.91
N ILE A 68 -6.33 8.09 7.76
CA ILE A 68 -6.11 7.82 9.19
C ILE A 68 -7.45 7.66 9.93
N GLN A 69 -8.43 8.51 9.65
CA GLN A 69 -9.76 8.40 10.27
C GLN A 69 -10.47 7.12 9.85
N ALA A 70 -10.34 6.71 8.58
CA ALA A 70 -10.86 5.43 8.13
C ALA A 70 -10.29 4.25 8.94
N ILE A 71 -8.98 4.25 9.22
CA ILE A 71 -8.32 3.21 10.03
C ILE A 71 -8.78 3.28 11.49
N ARG A 72 -8.84 4.48 12.10
CA ARG A 72 -9.21 4.66 13.51
C ARG A 72 -10.64 4.24 13.83
N LEU A 73 -11.57 4.52 12.90
CA LEU A 73 -13.00 4.25 13.08
C LEU A 73 -13.37 2.81 12.71
N TYR A 74 -12.49 2.06 12.04
CA TYR A 74 -12.76 0.67 11.69
C TYR A 74 -12.69 -0.21 12.95
N PRO A 75 -13.73 -1.03 13.25
CA PRO A 75 -13.69 -1.93 14.38
C PRO A 75 -12.74 -3.10 14.09
N GLY A 76 -11.47 -2.94 14.47
CA GLY A 76 -10.43 -3.96 14.36
C GLY A 76 -9.27 -3.56 13.43
N ALA A 77 -8.45 -4.54 13.06
CA ALA A 77 -7.33 -4.31 12.15
C ALA A 77 -7.80 -4.32 10.68
N THR A 78 -7.33 -3.36 9.88
CA THR A 78 -7.67 -3.25 8.46
C THR A 78 -6.42 -3.13 7.58
N GLY A 79 -6.01 -4.23 6.94
CA GLY A 79 -4.86 -4.20 6.02
C GLY A 79 -5.10 -3.32 4.79
N GLU A 80 -6.34 -3.22 4.32
CA GLU A 80 -6.69 -2.31 3.22
C GLU A 80 -6.59 -0.83 3.61
N GLY A 81 -6.98 -0.48 4.84
CA GLY A 81 -6.82 0.89 5.35
C GLY A 81 -5.35 1.31 5.35
N TRP A 82 -4.46 0.42 5.82
CA TRP A 82 -3.02 0.65 5.82
C TRP A 82 -2.41 0.75 4.41
N ASP A 83 -2.83 -0.09 3.46
CA ASP A 83 -2.41 0.02 2.05
C ASP A 83 -2.84 1.37 1.45
N ARG A 84 -4.09 1.78 1.71
CA ARG A 84 -4.60 3.07 1.24
C ARG A 84 -3.77 4.23 1.77
N LEU A 85 -3.45 4.22 3.06
CA LEU A 85 -2.59 5.23 3.68
C LEU A 85 -1.18 5.21 3.08
N GLY A 86 -0.60 4.03 2.87
CA GLY A 86 0.69 3.89 2.18
C GLY A 86 0.68 4.50 0.77
N ARG A 87 -0.40 4.31 0.02
CA ARG A 87 -0.55 4.93 -1.31
C ARG A 87 -0.68 6.45 -1.24
N VAL A 88 -1.37 7.00 -0.23
CA VAL A 88 -1.41 8.46 -0.03
C VAL A 88 0.02 9.00 0.15
N TYR A 89 0.82 8.33 0.98
CA TYR A 89 2.23 8.69 1.15
C TYR A 89 3.08 8.50 -0.10
N ASP A 90 2.87 7.44 -0.89
CA ASP A 90 3.59 7.23 -2.15
C ASP A 90 3.38 8.34 -3.17
N TRP A 91 2.20 8.97 -3.17
CA TRP A 91 1.88 10.06 -4.11
C TRP A 91 2.69 11.32 -3.84
N ALA A 92 3.11 11.56 -2.59
CA ALA A 92 4.07 12.61 -2.30
C ALA A 92 5.41 12.30 -3.00
N HIS A 93 5.90 13.26 -3.77
CA HIS A 93 7.19 13.20 -4.43
C HIS A 93 7.39 11.97 -5.32
N TRP A 94 6.31 11.45 -5.92
CA TRP A 94 6.34 10.20 -6.68
C TRP A 94 7.31 10.23 -7.87
N ARG A 95 7.62 11.44 -8.40
CA ARG A 95 8.58 11.66 -9.49
C ARG A 95 10.02 11.86 -9.04
N GLN A 96 10.25 12.07 -7.75
CA GLN A 96 11.61 12.32 -7.26
C GLN A 96 12.47 11.05 -7.28
N PRO A 97 13.79 11.17 -7.49
CA PRO A 97 14.72 10.05 -7.48
C PRO A 97 14.65 9.22 -6.19
N ILE A 98 15.01 7.94 -6.29
CA ILE A 98 15.13 7.03 -5.14
C ILE A 98 16.09 7.60 -4.09
N ALA A 99 15.76 7.42 -2.81
CA ALA A 99 16.63 7.86 -1.73
C ALA A 99 17.96 7.07 -1.75
N ASP A 100 19.06 7.79 -1.59
CA ASP A 100 20.40 7.18 -1.42
C ASP A 100 20.79 7.06 0.07
N GLN A 101 19.82 7.23 0.96
CA GLN A 101 20.03 7.18 2.41
C GLN A 101 19.59 5.81 2.95
N ALA A 102 20.39 5.26 3.85
CA ALA A 102 20.03 4.03 4.54
C ALA A 102 18.74 4.20 5.35
N LEU A 103 17.97 3.11 5.43
CA LEU A 103 16.80 3.04 6.30
C LEU A 103 17.20 3.25 7.77
N PRO A 104 16.36 3.90 8.59
CA PRO A 104 16.61 4.00 10.02
C PRO A 104 16.59 2.61 10.65
N SER A 105 17.44 2.40 11.67
CA SER A 105 17.49 1.15 12.44
C SER A 105 16.22 0.88 13.24
N THR A 106 15.51 1.95 13.63
CA THR A 106 14.27 1.85 14.40
C THR A 106 13.06 2.11 13.50
N PRO A 107 12.13 1.14 13.38
CA PRO A 107 10.93 1.32 12.56
C PRO A 107 9.93 2.30 13.19
N ILE A 108 9.19 3.04 12.36
CA ILE A 108 8.10 3.90 12.83
C ILE A 108 6.93 3.01 13.23
N ARG A 109 6.55 3.05 14.52
CA ARG A 109 5.42 2.26 15.03
C ARG A 109 4.09 2.68 14.40
N PRO A 110 3.18 1.75 14.06
CA PRO A 110 1.85 2.08 13.52
C PRO A 110 1.07 3.09 14.37
N ALA A 111 1.10 2.96 15.70
CA ALA A 111 0.45 3.90 16.60
C ALA A 111 0.97 5.34 16.45
N ARG A 112 2.27 5.52 16.21
CA ARG A 112 2.87 6.85 15.98
C ARG A 112 2.41 7.41 14.63
N ILE A 113 2.25 6.56 13.61
CA ILE A 113 1.75 6.99 12.31
C ILE A 113 0.35 7.58 12.44
N LEU A 114 -0.53 6.86 13.14
CA LEU A 114 -1.91 7.32 13.35
C LEU A 114 -1.98 8.52 14.27
N ALA A 115 -1.19 8.59 15.35
CA ALA A 115 -1.27 9.66 16.35
C ALA A 115 -0.73 11.01 15.85
N ALA A 116 0.29 10.99 14.99
CA ALA A 116 0.95 12.19 14.48
C ALA A 116 0.92 12.17 12.94
N PRO A 117 -0.17 12.66 12.31
CA PRO A 117 -0.20 12.87 10.87
C PRO A 117 0.94 13.82 10.47
N VAL A 118 1.45 13.62 9.26
CA VAL A 118 2.51 14.44 8.68
C VAL A 118 1.96 15.84 8.33
N GLY A 119 0.70 15.90 7.88
CA GLY A 119 0.04 17.14 7.50
C GLY A 119 0.67 17.80 6.26
N ALA A 120 0.29 19.05 6.01
CA ALA A 120 0.77 19.80 4.85
C ALA A 120 2.28 20.08 4.95
N ALA A 121 2.77 20.48 6.12
CA ALA A 121 4.17 20.87 6.32
C ALA A 121 5.15 19.70 6.07
N GLY A 122 4.80 18.49 6.48
CA GLY A 122 5.67 17.33 6.21
C GLY A 122 5.43 16.68 4.85
N ALA A 123 4.42 17.14 4.08
CA ALA A 123 4.21 16.71 2.71
C ALA A 123 5.39 17.12 1.81
N ASP A 124 6.13 18.17 2.20
CA ASP A 124 7.31 18.71 1.51
C ASP A 124 8.62 18.01 1.90
N ASP A 125 8.60 17.03 2.81
CA ASP A 125 9.76 16.21 3.17
C ASP A 125 9.66 14.81 2.53
N PRO A 126 10.42 14.55 1.44
CA PRO A 126 10.45 13.25 0.78
C PRO A 126 10.86 12.10 1.68
N ARG A 127 11.78 12.33 2.62
CA ARG A 127 12.24 11.27 3.50
C ARG A 127 11.13 10.84 4.44
N THR A 128 10.43 11.82 5.04
CA THR A 128 9.30 11.56 5.92
C THR A 128 8.19 10.80 5.20
N THR A 129 7.75 11.27 4.04
CA THR A 129 6.65 10.62 3.30
C THR A 129 7.03 9.22 2.81
N ARG A 130 8.27 9.00 2.34
CA ARG A 130 8.75 7.66 1.93
C ARG A 130 8.81 6.67 3.09
N LEU A 131 9.33 7.08 4.24
CA LEU A 131 9.35 6.22 5.43
C LEU A 131 7.93 5.90 5.90
N ARG A 132 7.02 6.87 5.85
CA ARG A 132 5.60 6.68 6.16
C ARG A 132 4.92 5.71 5.20
N ALA A 133 5.20 5.81 3.89
CA ALA A 133 4.73 4.85 2.89
C ALA A 133 5.23 3.43 3.19
N LEU A 134 6.54 3.28 3.42
CA LEU A 134 7.17 2.00 3.74
C LEU A 134 6.50 1.32 4.93
N TYR A 135 6.40 2.00 6.08
CA TYR A 135 5.86 1.38 7.29
C TYR A 135 4.34 1.19 7.23
N ALA A 136 3.60 2.02 6.49
CA ALA A 136 2.18 1.78 6.25
C ALA A 136 1.95 0.53 5.39
N HIS A 137 2.71 0.36 4.29
CA HIS A 137 2.64 -0.84 3.46
C HIS A 137 3.13 -2.09 4.19
N GLN A 138 4.16 -1.97 5.03
CA GLN A 138 4.62 -3.07 5.88
C GLN A 138 3.48 -3.55 6.78
N ARG A 139 2.78 -2.63 7.44
CA ARG A 139 1.63 -2.97 8.28
C ARG A 139 0.48 -3.59 7.46
N ALA A 140 0.26 -3.12 6.23
CA ALA A 140 -0.74 -3.69 5.34
C ALA A 140 -0.43 -5.16 4.99
N VAL A 141 0.85 -5.46 4.69
CA VAL A 141 1.34 -6.80 4.37
C VAL A 141 1.30 -7.72 5.60
N GLU A 142 1.68 -7.25 6.78
CA GLU A 142 1.54 -8.01 8.04
C GLU A 142 0.09 -8.49 8.26
N LEU A 143 -0.89 -7.66 7.91
CA LEU A 143 -2.31 -7.98 8.04
C LEU A 143 -2.86 -8.78 6.85
N ARG A 144 -2.16 -8.84 5.72
CA ARG A 144 -2.58 -9.49 4.48
C ARG A 144 -1.39 -10.12 3.73
N PRO A 145 -0.69 -11.11 4.31
CA PRO A 145 0.58 -11.61 3.78
C PRO A 145 0.45 -12.29 2.42
N LEU A 146 -0.74 -12.76 2.06
CA LEU A 146 -1.01 -13.44 0.79
C LEU A 146 -1.46 -12.49 -0.33
N TRP A 147 -1.43 -11.17 -0.13
CA TRP A 147 -1.91 -10.20 -1.11
C TRP A 147 -0.78 -9.70 -2.02
N PRO A 148 -0.70 -10.15 -3.29
CA PRO A 148 0.46 -9.87 -4.15
C PRO A 148 0.65 -8.38 -4.44
N TYR A 149 -0.44 -7.61 -4.51
CA TYR A 149 -0.37 -6.16 -4.72
C TYR A 149 0.26 -5.43 -3.53
N GLY A 150 0.00 -5.88 -2.30
CA GLY A 150 0.61 -5.33 -1.09
C GLY A 150 2.12 -5.60 -1.08
N MET A 151 2.54 -6.81 -1.42
CA MET A 151 3.96 -7.16 -1.54
C MET A 151 4.68 -6.31 -2.60
N ALA A 152 4.10 -6.16 -3.80
CA ALA A 152 4.68 -5.35 -4.86
C ALA A 152 4.77 -3.86 -4.50
N ARG A 153 3.76 -3.32 -3.79
CA ARG A 153 3.81 -1.93 -3.29
C ARG A 153 4.81 -1.76 -2.17
N LEU A 154 4.91 -2.73 -1.25
CA LEU A 154 5.92 -2.72 -0.19
C LEU A 154 7.33 -2.76 -0.78
N ALA A 155 7.59 -3.59 -1.81
CA ALA A 155 8.87 -3.59 -2.53
C ALA A 155 9.20 -2.20 -3.09
N PHE A 156 8.24 -1.55 -3.73
CA PHE A 156 8.42 -0.21 -4.30
C PHE A 156 8.66 0.86 -3.23
N ALA A 157 7.84 0.90 -2.18
CA ALA A 157 8.00 1.85 -1.09
C ALA A 157 9.34 1.65 -0.36
N ARG A 158 9.75 0.39 -0.17
CA ARG A 158 11.06 0.05 0.40
C ARG A 158 12.20 0.58 -0.47
N LEU A 159 12.17 0.31 -1.77
CA LEU A 159 13.18 0.82 -2.71
C LEU A 159 13.23 2.35 -2.66
N ARG A 160 12.08 3.04 -2.75
CA ARG A 160 12.01 4.50 -2.72
C ARG A 160 12.57 5.10 -1.42
N ALA A 161 12.36 4.42 -0.30
CA ALA A 161 12.90 4.82 1.01
C ALA A 161 14.39 4.50 1.19
N GLY A 162 15.08 3.93 0.18
CA GLY A 162 16.49 3.58 0.23
C GLY A 162 16.77 2.17 0.78
N GLY A 163 15.73 1.37 1.01
CA GLY A 163 15.86 -0.01 1.45
C GLY A 163 16.16 -0.96 0.30
N THR A 164 17.38 -1.47 0.25
CA THR A 164 17.88 -2.40 -0.77
C THR A 164 18.33 -3.73 -0.15
N GLY A 165 18.96 -4.61 -0.93
CA GLY A 165 19.48 -5.91 -0.50
C GLY A 165 18.43 -7.00 -0.32
N GLU A 166 18.77 -8.06 0.41
CA GLU A 166 18.02 -9.31 0.54
C GLU A 166 16.51 -9.13 0.80
N GLN A 167 16.13 -8.17 1.64
CA GLN A 167 14.73 -7.92 1.95
C GLN A 167 13.95 -7.38 0.74
N LEU A 168 14.57 -6.58 -0.13
CA LEU A 168 13.96 -6.13 -1.38
C LEU A 168 13.80 -7.29 -2.35
N ASP A 169 14.84 -8.12 -2.51
CA ASP A 169 14.81 -9.34 -3.33
C ASP A 169 13.69 -10.30 -2.89
N SER A 170 13.58 -10.55 -1.58
CA SER A 170 12.53 -11.39 -0.99
C SER A 170 11.13 -10.87 -1.30
N LEU A 171 10.88 -9.55 -1.17
CA LEU A 171 9.59 -8.95 -1.48
C LEU A 171 9.21 -9.09 -2.96
N ILE A 172 10.18 -8.92 -3.87
CA ILE A 172 9.95 -9.08 -5.32
C ILE A 172 9.61 -10.54 -5.65
N ARG A 173 10.41 -11.49 -5.14
CA ARG A 173 10.20 -12.93 -5.35
C ARG A 173 8.85 -13.39 -4.79
N GLU A 174 8.47 -12.91 -3.61
CA GLU A 174 7.21 -13.25 -2.96
C GLU A 174 5.99 -12.64 -3.69
N ALA A 175 6.08 -11.38 -4.11
CA ALA A 175 5.05 -10.76 -4.94
C ALA A 175 4.83 -11.53 -6.26
N PHE A 176 5.93 -11.95 -6.89
CA PHE A 176 5.88 -12.76 -8.10
C PHE A 176 5.25 -14.14 -7.84
N ARG A 177 5.63 -14.82 -6.75
CA ARG A 177 5.06 -16.12 -6.36
C ARG A 177 3.55 -16.06 -6.13
N LEU A 178 3.08 -15.00 -5.46
CA LEU A 178 1.67 -14.82 -5.10
C LEU A 178 0.78 -14.33 -6.25
N GLY A 179 1.33 -13.61 -7.23
CA GLY A 179 0.53 -12.98 -8.29
C GLY A 179 1.16 -12.93 -9.68
N PRO A 180 1.76 -14.02 -10.20
CA PRO A 180 2.55 -13.98 -11.43
C PRO A 180 1.72 -13.67 -12.69
N TRP A 181 0.40 -13.88 -12.64
CA TRP A 181 -0.54 -13.60 -13.75
C TRP A 181 -1.21 -12.23 -13.68
N ARG A 182 -0.96 -11.42 -12.63
CA ARG A 182 -1.67 -10.14 -12.43
C ARG A 182 -0.96 -9.01 -13.19
N PRO A 183 -1.59 -8.38 -14.20
CA PRO A 183 -0.90 -7.39 -15.04
C PRO A 183 -0.27 -6.24 -14.26
N SER A 184 -0.99 -5.68 -13.27
CA SER A 184 -0.47 -4.58 -12.48
C SER A 184 0.61 -5.00 -11.46
N VAL A 185 0.66 -6.28 -11.05
CA VAL A 185 1.77 -6.79 -10.24
C VAL A 185 3.00 -6.88 -11.13
N ASN A 186 2.88 -7.47 -12.32
CA ASN A 186 3.98 -7.60 -13.28
C ASN A 186 4.55 -6.21 -13.64
N ARG A 187 3.68 -5.25 -13.99
CA ARG A 187 4.08 -3.87 -14.27
C ARG A 187 4.85 -3.26 -13.10
N ARG A 188 4.37 -3.46 -11.86
CA ARG A 188 5.03 -2.92 -10.66
C ARG A 188 6.38 -3.60 -10.40
N LEU A 189 6.49 -4.91 -10.57
CA LEU A 189 7.77 -5.62 -10.39
C LEU A 189 8.79 -5.26 -11.46
N THR A 190 8.36 -5.02 -12.71
CA THR A 190 9.21 -4.44 -13.76
C THR A 190 9.73 -3.06 -13.35
N GLU A 191 8.86 -2.20 -12.82
CA GLU A 191 9.24 -0.86 -12.35
C GLU A 191 10.26 -0.90 -11.22
N VAL A 192 9.94 -1.61 -10.14
CA VAL A 192 10.84 -1.79 -8.99
C VAL A 192 12.17 -2.37 -9.46
N GLY A 193 12.11 -3.37 -10.34
CA GLY A 193 13.26 -4.10 -10.82
C GLY A 193 14.24 -3.27 -11.65
N LEU A 194 13.72 -2.52 -12.62
CA LEU A 194 14.56 -1.69 -13.51
C LEU A 194 15.16 -0.49 -12.77
N LEU A 195 14.40 0.12 -11.86
CA LEU A 195 14.89 1.19 -10.99
C LEU A 195 15.91 0.67 -9.96
N GLY A 196 15.67 -0.51 -9.40
CA GLY A 196 16.49 -1.13 -8.35
C GLY A 196 17.64 -1.99 -8.86
N TRP A 197 17.82 -2.11 -10.17
CA TRP A 197 18.62 -3.15 -10.82
C TRP A 197 20.00 -3.40 -10.21
N ARG A 198 20.74 -2.33 -9.88
CA ARG A 198 22.12 -2.42 -9.36
C ARG A 198 22.22 -3.14 -8.01
N TRP A 199 21.12 -3.20 -7.26
CA TRP A 199 21.06 -3.79 -5.93
C TRP A 199 20.41 -5.17 -5.87
N LEU A 200 19.89 -5.67 -7.00
CA LEU A 200 19.21 -6.96 -7.05
C LEU A 200 20.19 -8.10 -7.30
N GLU A 201 19.89 -9.25 -6.69
CA GLU A 201 20.54 -10.52 -6.99
C GLU A 201 20.24 -10.97 -8.43
N PRO A 202 21.14 -11.74 -9.08
CA PRO A 202 20.90 -12.28 -10.41
C PRO A 202 19.55 -13.01 -10.56
N GLU A 203 19.17 -13.83 -9.59
CA GLU A 203 17.93 -14.60 -9.60
C GLU A 203 16.69 -13.70 -9.56
N THR A 204 16.77 -12.59 -8.80
CA THR A 204 15.69 -11.59 -8.76
C THR A 204 15.62 -10.79 -10.05
N ARG A 205 16.75 -10.53 -10.71
CA ARG A 205 16.77 -9.88 -12.04
C ARG A 205 16.05 -10.73 -13.09
N ASP A 206 16.17 -12.06 -13.04
CA ASP A 206 15.43 -12.95 -13.93
C ASP A 206 13.92 -12.84 -13.72
N VAL A 207 13.48 -12.76 -12.46
CA VAL A 207 12.08 -12.50 -12.11
C VAL A 207 11.62 -11.17 -12.72
N VAL A 208 12.42 -10.11 -12.61
CA VAL A 208 12.11 -8.79 -13.18
C VAL A 208 11.96 -8.85 -14.70
N LEU A 209 12.87 -9.53 -15.40
CA LEU A 209 12.84 -9.69 -16.86
C LEU A 209 11.62 -10.49 -17.31
N GLU A 210 11.25 -11.56 -16.60
CA GLU A 210 10.04 -12.33 -16.89
C GLU A 210 8.77 -11.49 -16.68
N ASN A 211 8.71 -10.67 -15.63
CA ASN A 211 7.62 -9.73 -15.41
C ASN A 211 7.55 -8.65 -16.50
N ALA A 212 8.70 -8.18 -16.99
CA ALA A 212 8.77 -7.24 -18.11
C ALA A 212 8.20 -7.89 -19.40
N ARG A 213 8.59 -9.15 -19.68
CA ARG A 213 8.08 -9.93 -20.83
C ARG A 213 6.57 -10.12 -20.79
N ARG A 214 6.01 -10.38 -19.61
CA ARG A 214 4.55 -10.44 -19.44
C ARG A 214 3.91 -9.09 -19.66
N THR A 215 4.53 -8.03 -19.13
CA THR A 215 4.02 -6.66 -19.24
C THR A 215 3.91 -6.23 -20.71
N VAL A 216 4.97 -6.38 -21.50
CA VAL A 216 4.96 -5.99 -22.92
C VAL A 216 3.94 -6.76 -23.76
N ARG A 217 3.60 -8.00 -23.37
CA ARG A 217 2.60 -8.84 -24.06
C ARG A 217 1.15 -8.43 -23.79
N PHE A 218 0.87 -7.61 -22.77
CA PHE A 218 -0.51 -7.19 -22.48
C PHE A 218 -1.05 -6.17 -23.48
N SER A 219 -0.24 -5.18 -23.88
CA SER A 219 -0.68 -4.12 -24.78
C SER A 219 0.49 -3.35 -25.41
N LYS A 220 0.24 -2.69 -26.55
CA LYS A 220 1.20 -1.75 -27.15
C LYS A 220 1.49 -0.52 -26.30
N SER A 221 0.56 -0.13 -25.40
CA SER A 221 0.85 0.89 -24.39
C SER A 221 1.82 0.40 -23.32
N ASP A 222 1.70 -0.86 -22.89
CA ASP A 222 2.61 -1.48 -21.93
C ASP A 222 4.02 -1.65 -22.50
N GLU A 223 4.12 -2.12 -23.75
CA GLU A 223 5.40 -2.25 -24.46
C GLU A 223 6.16 -0.91 -24.49
N ARG A 224 5.47 0.17 -24.92
CA ARG A 224 6.04 1.53 -24.92
C ARG A 224 6.42 2.00 -23.51
N TRP A 225 5.59 1.69 -22.50
CA TRP A 225 5.88 2.05 -21.12
C TRP A 225 7.15 1.35 -20.61
N VAL A 226 7.33 0.05 -20.88
CA VAL A 226 8.55 -0.70 -20.50
C VAL A 226 9.77 -0.13 -21.21
N LEU A 227 9.68 0.17 -22.51
CA LEU A 227 10.79 0.76 -23.26
C LEU A 227 11.19 2.14 -22.72
N ASN A 228 10.22 3.02 -22.42
CA ASN A 228 10.50 4.33 -21.84
C ASN A 228 11.14 4.21 -20.45
N LEU A 229 10.66 3.29 -19.63
CA LEU A 229 11.26 3.02 -18.32
C LEU A 229 12.67 2.46 -18.44
N ALA A 230 12.92 1.57 -19.41
CA ALA A 230 14.23 1.01 -19.69
C ALA A 230 15.21 2.09 -20.14
N GLU A 231 14.78 3.00 -21.00
CA GLU A 231 15.57 4.16 -21.42
C GLU A 231 15.92 5.06 -20.23
N ALA A 232 14.93 5.42 -19.40
CA ALA A 232 15.13 6.23 -18.20
C ALA A 232 16.07 5.59 -17.16
N THR A 233 16.25 4.27 -17.21
CA THR A 233 17.10 3.50 -16.28
C THR A 233 18.39 2.96 -16.91
N GLY A 234 18.67 3.32 -18.17
CA GLY A 234 19.85 2.83 -18.91
C GLY A 234 19.83 1.32 -19.21
N LYS A 235 18.65 0.71 -19.31
CA LYS A 235 18.42 -0.73 -19.55
C LYS A 235 17.77 -1.03 -20.88
N ARG A 236 17.77 -0.08 -21.81
CA ARG A 236 17.13 -0.24 -23.12
C ARG A 236 17.63 -1.47 -23.88
N LEU A 237 18.95 -1.59 -24.06
CA LEU A 237 19.57 -2.72 -24.76
C LEU A 237 19.22 -4.07 -24.13
N LEU A 238 19.18 -4.12 -22.80
CA LEU A 238 18.82 -5.32 -22.04
C LEU A 238 17.38 -5.77 -22.34
N ILE A 239 16.43 -4.83 -22.31
CA ILE A 239 15.02 -5.11 -22.61
C ILE A 239 14.83 -5.49 -24.07
N GLU A 240 15.45 -4.76 -25.01
CA GLU A 240 15.35 -5.08 -26.44
C GLU A 240 15.89 -6.48 -26.75
N THR A 241 16.96 -6.91 -26.09
CA THR A 241 17.58 -8.22 -26.34
C THR A 241 16.85 -9.38 -25.66
N LEU A 242 16.41 -9.23 -24.41
CA LEU A 242 15.93 -10.35 -23.59
C LEU A 242 14.40 -10.42 -23.41
N VAL A 243 13.70 -9.33 -23.69
CA VAL A 243 12.28 -9.15 -23.38
C VAL A 243 11.41 -9.02 -24.63
N LEU A 244 11.90 -8.37 -25.69
CA LEU A 244 11.18 -8.14 -26.94
C LEU A 244 11.44 -9.10 -28.13
N PRO A 245 12.06 -10.30 -27.99
CA PRO A 245 12.28 -11.18 -29.13
C PRO A 245 10.99 -11.83 -29.66
#